data_AF-A0A4Q3R4B8-F1
#
_entry.id   AF-A0A4Q3R4B8-F1
#
_cell.length_a   1.000
_cell.length_b   1.000
_cell.length_c   1.000
_cell.angle_alpha   90.00
_cell.angle_beta   90.00
_cell.angle_gamma   90.00
#
_symmetry.space_group_name_H-M   'P 1'
#
loop_
_entity.id
_entity.type
_entity.pdbx_description
1 polymer ?
#
loop_
_entity_poly.entity_id
_entity_poly.type
_entity_poly.pdbx_seq_one_letter_code
_entity_poly.pdbx_strand_id
1 'polypeptide(L)'
;AVKDEPPVYIEFTKIYRQSEEGFIRLLNKVRNNEMDAQSLEALHQRYQPDFFGEKTEGYILLTTHNEKAREINTEELVRLPGEMFTYKAEVDGDFPATAFPAEETLQLKIGAQVMFIKNDLADKGKRYFNGKIGVVTELEKDKILVQCKDDPDAIEVSKEKWENIRYTLDRTTRNVSEDVLGSFSQYPLRLAWAITIHKSQGLTFDKAIIDAGKAFAPGQVYVALSRCTNLQGLVLHSKIQQHALLTDSRIVQFTKNILPLDDLKKELAQAQKDYQQKVLLTLFDFAKPIASIKELQAYLLQHKTSFNADVFVWADELLTKLQTVQTTAEKFHTQLKFLFAKTTKPEKNNELQERLNKAAAWFGAEVKAVIEATQQSPAVTDSTMHA
;
A
#
# COMPACT_ATOMS: atom_id res chain seq x y z
N ALA A 1 -19.15 -11.01 -4.90
CA ALA A 1 -18.24 -10.39 -3.91
C ALA A 1 -18.30 -8.87 -4.01
N VAL A 2 -17.51 -8.19 -4.86
CA VAL A 2 -17.50 -6.70 -4.92
C VAL A 2 -18.85 -6.06 -5.33
N LYS A 3 -19.67 -6.77 -6.11
CA LYS A 3 -21.03 -6.31 -6.48
C LYS A 3 -22.05 -6.49 -5.35
N ASP A 4 -21.81 -7.45 -4.46
CA ASP A 4 -22.73 -7.84 -3.37
C ASP A 4 -22.36 -7.13 -2.06
N GLU A 5 -21.07 -6.78 -1.89
CA GLU A 5 -20.50 -5.99 -0.81
C GLU A 5 -19.62 -4.90 -1.42
N PRO A 6 -20.19 -3.74 -1.79
CA PRO A 6 -19.41 -2.65 -2.37
C PRO A 6 -18.42 -2.10 -1.32
N PRO A 7 -17.18 -1.77 -1.73
CA PRO A 7 -16.21 -1.18 -0.82
C PRO A 7 -16.66 0.22 -0.38
N VAL A 8 -16.42 0.54 0.89
CA VAL A 8 -16.65 1.89 1.42
C VAL A 8 -15.66 2.86 0.77
N TYR A 9 -16.18 3.91 0.14
CA TYR A 9 -15.35 4.94 -0.47
C TYR A 9 -15.03 6.04 0.56
N ILE A 10 -13.74 6.19 0.89
CA ILE A 10 -13.23 7.23 1.79
C ILE A 10 -12.25 8.10 1.01
N GLU A 11 -12.57 9.38 0.86
CA GLU A 11 -11.68 10.37 0.23
C GLU A 11 -10.87 11.14 1.27
N PHE A 12 -9.55 11.25 1.05
CA PHE A 12 -8.72 12.19 1.79
C PHE A 12 -8.79 13.58 1.16
N THR A 13 -9.38 14.54 1.87
CA THR A 13 -9.59 15.92 1.40
C THR A 13 -8.48 16.88 1.80
N LYS A 14 -7.67 16.54 2.81
CA LYS A 14 -6.57 17.39 3.27
C LYS A 14 -5.39 17.31 2.31
N ILE A 15 -5.09 18.43 1.66
CA ILE A 15 -3.94 18.59 0.78
C ILE A 15 -2.72 19.02 1.60
N TYR A 16 -1.61 18.30 1.44
CA TYR A 16 -0.33 18.60 2.13
C TYR A 16 0.74 19.16 1.19
N ARG A 17 0.61 18.94 -0.13
CA ARG A 17 1.63 19.35 -1.11
C ARG A 17 1.56 20.83 -1.44
N GLN A 18 0.35 21.35 -1.66
CA GLN A 18 0.09 22.75 -1.94
C GLN A 18 -0.46 23.45 -0.69
N SER A 19 0.02 24.66 -0.43
CA SER A 19 -0.48 25.53 0.64
C SER A 19 -1.29 26.73 0.11
N GLU A 20 -1.08 27.13 -1.14
CA GLU A 20 -1.75 28.28 -1.76
C GLU A 20 -3.19 27.94 -2.17
N GLU A 21 -4.18 28.57 -1.51
CA GLU A 21 -5.59 28.29 -1.80
C GLU A 21 -5.99 28.54 -3.26
N GLY A 22 -5.44 29.60 -3.88
CA GLY A 22 -5.72 29.91 -5.28
C GLY A 22 -5.29 28.77 -6.21
N PHE A 23 -4.12 28.20 -5.95
CA PHE A 23 -3.61 27.08 -6.73
C PHE A 23 -4.37 25.78 -6.45
N ILE A 24 -4.71 25.52 -5.18
CA ILE A 24 -5.57 24.39 -4.80
C ILE A 24 -6.92 24.45 -5.53
N ARG A 25 -7.56 25.62 -5.57
CA ARG A 25 -8.83 25.82 -6.29
C ARG A 25 -8.67 25.55 -7.78
N LEU A 26 -7.60 26.05 -8.40
CA LEU A 26 -7.30 25.79 -9.81
C LEU A 26 -7.13 24.29 -10.08
N LEU A 27 -6.34 23.58 -9.27
CA LEU A 27 -6.12 22.14 -9.40
C LEU A 27 -7.42 21.33 -9.23
N ASN A 28 -8.28 21.69 -8.28
CA ASN A 28 -9.56 21.04 -8.08
C ASN A 28 -10.52 21.26 -9.26
N LYS A 29 -10.51 22.44 -9.88
CA LYS A 29 -11.27 22.69 -11.11
C LYS A 29 -10.82 21.81 -12.27
N VAL A 30 -9.51 21.59 -12.43
CA VAL A 30 -8.99 20.62 -13.41
C VAL A 30 -9.50 19.20 -13.07
N ARG A 31 -9.38 18.79 -11.81
CA ARG A 31 -9.75 17.43 -11.34
C ARG A 31 -11.22 17.10 -11.56
N ASN A 32 -12.11 18.08 -11.38
CA ASN A 32 -13.56 17.88 -11.41
C ASN A 32 -14.23 18.25 -12.74
N ASN A 33 -13.45 18.57 -13.79
CA ASN A 33 -13.96 19.11 -15.07
C ASN A 33 -14.74 20.43 -14.92
N GLU A 34 -14.30 21.30 -14.02
CA GLU A 34 -14.93 22.59 -13.69
C GLU A 34 -14.05 23.78 -14.11
N MET A 35 -13.15 23.59 -15.08
CA MET A 35 -12.26 24.65 -15.55
C MET A 35 -13.06 25.74 -16.29
N ASP A 36 -13.03 26.97 -15.76
CA ASP A 36 -13.60 28.17 -16.38
C ASP A 36 -12.53 29.03 -17.08
N ALA A 37 -12.99 30.01 -17.86
CA ALA A 37 -12.11 30.88 -18.65
C ALA A 37 -11.15 31.70 -17.79
N GLN A 38 -11.59 32.18 -16.62
CA GLN A 38 -10.74 32.96 -15.71
C GLN A 38 -9.58 32.12 -15.15
N SER A 39 -9.87 30.88 -14.76
CA SER A 39 -8.88 29.95 -14.20
C SER A 39 -7.91 29.45 -15.28
N LEU A 40 -8.40 29.28 -16.51
CA LEU A 40 -7.57 28.95 -17.67
C LEU A 40 -6.60 30.11 -18.01
N GLU A 41 -7.09 31.34 -18.00
CA GLU A 41 -6.24 32.53 -18.20
C GLU A 41 -5.18 32.65 -17.10
N ALA A 42 -5.56 32.46 -15.83
CA ALA A 42 -4.62 32.45 -14.72
C ALA A 42 -3.53 31.37 -14.86
N LEU A 43 -3.89 30.19 -15.39
CA LEU A 43 -2.93 29.14 -15.73
C LEU A 43 -2.02 29.58 -16.88
N HIS A 44 -2.57 30.19 -17.93
CA HIS A 44 -1.82 30.64 -19.11
C HIS A 44 -0.94 31.88 -18.86
N GLN A 45 -1.14 32.63 -17.77
CA GLN A 45 -0.15 33.63 -17.31
C GLN A 45 1.22 33.00 -17.00
N ARG A 46 1.27 31.68 -16.77
CA ARG A 46 2.50 30.92 -16.56
C ARG A 46 3.12 30.40 -17.87
N TYR A 47 2.52 30.69 -19.02
CA TYR A 47 3.02 30.27 -20.33
C TYR A 47 4.25 31.08 -20.77
N GLN A 48 5.39 30.39 -20.79
CA GLN A 48 6.68 30.94 -21.18
C GLN A 48 7.42 29.89 -22.03
N PRO A 49 7.17 29.85 -23.35
CA PRO A 49 7.72 28.80 -24.23
C PRO A 49 9.25 28.83 -24.33
N ASP A 50 9.84 30.01 -24.21
CA ASP A 50 11.29 30.21 -24.31
C ASP A 50 12.02 30.11 -22.96
N PHE A 51 11.31 29.74 -21.89
CA PHE A 51 11.91 29.57 -20.57
C PHE A 51 12.46 28.15 -20.41
N PHE A 52 13.78 28.07 -20.22
CA PHE A 52 14.49 26.81 -19.96
C PHE A 52 15.05 26.71 -18.53
N GLY A 53 14.79 27.72 -17.68
CA GLY A 53 15.30 27.80 -16.32
C GLY A 53 16.79 28.12 -16.23
N GLU A 54 17.20 28.73 -15.13
CA GLU A 54 18.63 28.76 -14.77
C GLU A 54 19.04 27.37 -14.25
N LYS A 55 20.18 26.85 -14.71
CA LYS A 55 20.68 25.50 -14.38
C LYS A 55 20.84 25.25 -12.87
N THR A 56 20.99 26.31 -12.09
CA THR A 56 21.19 26.28 -10.63
C THR A 56 19.89 26.33 -9.84
N GLU A 57 18.75 26.62 -10.48
CA GLU A 57 17.48 26.78 -9.78
C GLU A 57 16.71 25.48 -9.58
N GLY A 58 17.17 24.37 -10.17
CA GLY A 58 16.60 23.04 -9.97
C GLY A 58 15.27 22.81 -10.69
N TYR A 59 15.01 23.50 -11.79
CA TYR A 59 13.86 23.20 -12.64
C TYR A 59 13.98 21.82 -13.25
N ILE A 60 12.88 21.07 -13.22
CA ILE A 60 12.70 19.82 -13.96
C ILE A 60 11.61 19.98 -15.01
N LEU A 61 11.87 19.54 -16.23
CA LEU A 61 10.87 19.50 -17.29
C LEU A 61 10.01 18.23 -17.20
N LEU A 62 8.70 18.40 -17.08
CA LEU A 62 7.71 17.34 -17.16
C LEU A 62 7.16 17.27 -18.58
N THR A 63 7.43 16.19 -19.29
CA THR A 63 6.95 15.97 -20.66
C THR A 63 6.07 14.72 -20.77
N THR A 64 5.33 14.62 -21.86
CA THR A 64 4.38 13.52 -22.11
C THR A 64 5.06 12.23 -22.61
N HIS A 65 6.21 12.33 -23.29
CA HIS A 65 6.85 11.21 -24.00
C HIS A 65 8.23 10.87 -23.44
N ASN A 66 8.54 9.58 -23.31
CA ASN A 66 9.82 9.09 -22.78
C ASN A 66 11.00 9.48 -23.67
N GLU A 67 10.81 9.50 -24.99
CA GLU A 67 11.84 9.85 -25.97
C GLU A 67 12.32 11.29 -25.77
N LYS A 68 11.40 12.27 -25.74
CA LYS A 68 11.74 13.67 -25.48
C LYS A 68 12.49 13.87 -24.16
N ALA A 69 12.07 13.18 -23.08
CA ALA A 69 12.79 13.24 -21.81
C ALA A 69 14.22 12.67 -21.92
N ARG A 70 14.40 11.57 -22.66
CA ARG A 70 15.70 10.95 -22.89
C ARG A 70 16.61 11.86 -23.71
N GLU A 71 16.09 12.44 -24.79
CA GLU A 71 16.83 13.38 -25.66
C GLU A 71 17.38 14.54 -24.84
N ILE A 72 16.52 15.23 -24.09
CA ILE A 72 16.92 16.39 -23.27
C ILE A 72 17.97 16.01 -22.23
N ASN A 73 17.77 14.90 -21.52
CA ASN A 73 18.76 14.44 -20.54
C ASN A 73 20.10 14.07 -21.19
N THR A 74 20.07 13.47 -22.38
CA THR A 74 21.28 13.08 -23.12
C THR A 74 22.02 14.31 -23.62
N GLU A 75 21.31 15.26 -24.23
CA GLU A 75 21.89 16.51 -24.73
C GLU A 75 22.53 17.33 -23.60
N GLU A 76 21.83 17.51 -22.48
CA GLU A 76 22.39 18.25 -21.34
C GLU A 76 23.60 17.54 -20.73
N LEU A 77 23.58 16.20 -20.62
CA LEU A 77 24.74 15.45 -20.17
C LEU A 77 25.94 15.58 -21.13
N VAL A 78 25.71 15.53 -22.44
CA VAL A 78 26.77 15.68 -23.44
C VAL A 78 27.39 17.07 -23.39
N ARG A 79 26.57 18.12 -23.20
CA ARG A 79 27.01 19.52 -23.11
C ARG A 79 27.90 19.81 -21.90
N LEU A 80 27.81 19.02 -20.83
CA LEU A 80 28.66 19.23 -19.66
C LEU A 80 30.13 18.94 -19.99
N PRO A 81 31.07 19.78 -19.51
CA PRO A 81 32.49 19.51 -19.63
C PRO A 81 32.90 18.33 -18.74
N GLY A 82 34.10 17.81 -18.95
CA GLY A 82 34.68 16.76 -18.13
C GLY A 82 34.40 15.34 -18.62
N GLU A 83 35.01 14.38 -17.90
CA GLU A 83 34.96 12.96 -18.22
C GLU A 83 33.61 12.34 -17.85
N MET A 84 33.14 11.41 -18.69
CA MET A 84 31.91 10.66 -18.45
C MET A 84 32.20 9.41 -17.62
N PHE A 85 31.58 9.31 -16.45
CA PHE A 85 31.60 8.12 -15.60
C PHE A 85 30.41 7.23 -15.92
N THR A 86 30.63 5.92 -15.95
CA THR A 86 29.61 4.92 -16.27
C THR A 86 29.51 3.90 -15.16
N TYR A 87 28.33 3.79 -14.54
CA TYR A 87 28.03 2.85 -13.47
C TYR A 87 27.05 1.79 -13.96
N LYS A 88 27.49 0.53 -13.97
CA LYS A 88 26.65 -0.61 -14.35
C LYS A 88 25.94 -1.18 -13.13
N ALA A 89 24.67 -1.51 -13.30
CA ALA A 89 23.88 -2.22 -12.32
C ALA A 89 24.37 -3.66 -12.17
N GLU A 90 24.18 -4.21 -10.98
CA GLU A 90 24.37 -5.64 -10.70
C GLU A 90 22.99 -6.29 -10.69
N VAL A 91 22.77 -7.28 -11.54
CA VAL A 91 21.50 -8.00 -11.66
C VAL A 91 21.76 -9.47 -11.34
N ASP A 92 20.99 -10.01 -10.40
CA ASP A 92 21.11 -11.40 -9.94
C ASP A 92 19.74 -12.09 -9.98
N GLY A 93 19.70 -13.37 -10.34
CA GLY A 93 18.45 -14.14 -10.46
C GLY A 93 17.49 -13.66 -11.55
N ASP A 94 16.19 -13.92 -11.35
CA ASP A 94 15.11 -13.53 -12.26
C ASP A 94 14.64 -12.10 -11.96
N PHE A 95 15.17 -11.14 -12.70
CA PHE A 95 14.71 -9.74 -12.70
C PHE A 95 14.55 -9.25 -14.14
N PRO A 96 13.32 -9.10 -14.67
CA PRO A 96 13.12 -8.76 -16.08
C PRO A 96 13.56 -7.31 -16.37
N ALA A 97 14.28 -7.10 -17.47
CA ALA A 97 14.81 -5.80 -17.87
C ALA A 97 13.72 -4.71 -18.08
N THR A 98 12.50 -5.13 -18.43
CA THR A 98 11.35 -4.23 -18.56
C THR A 98 10.86 -3.67 -17.21
N ALA A 99 11.24 -4.30 -16.10
CA ALA A 99 10.86 -3.91 -14.75
C ALA A 99 11.99 -3.20 -13.98
N PHE A 100 13.15 -2.95 -14.60
CA PHE A 100 14.25 -2.29 -13.92
C PHE A 100 13.81 -0.93 -13.33
N PRO A 101 14.05 -0.70 -12.03
CA PRO A 101 13.63 0.53 -11.37
C PRO A 101 14.50 1.73 -11.77
N ALA A 102 15.76 1.47 -12.14
CA ALA A 102 16.77 2.45 -12.56
C ALA A 102 17.36 2.07 -13.92
N GLU A 103 18.17 2.98 -14.49
CA GLU A 103 18.98 2.62 -15.65
C GLU A 103 19.98 1.51 -15.31
N GLU A 104 20.03 0.47 -16.16
CA GLU A 104 21.07 -0.58 -16.07
C GLU A 104 22.47 0.03 -16.21
N THR A 105 22.62 1.03 -17.08
CA THR A 105 23.85 1.79 -17.27
C THR A 105 23.58 3.26 -16.97
N LEU A 106 24.05 3.72 -15.81
CA LEU A 106 23.93 5.11 -15.38
C LEU A 106 25.19 5.88 -15.80
N GLN A 107 25.01 6.87 -16.67
CA GLN A 107 26.10 7.74 -17.15
C GLN A 107 25.99 9.12 -16.52
N LEU A 108 27.09 9.62 -15.97
CA LEU A 108 27.15 10.89 -15.24
C LEU A 108 28.41 11.69 -15.61
N LYS A 109 28.31 13.01 -15.44
CA LYS A 109 29.43 13.96 -15.43
C LYS A 109 29.30 14.87 -14.21
N ILE A 110 30.40 15.47 -13.77
CA ILE A 110 30.34 16.53 -12.74
C ILE A 110 29.48 17.67 -13.27
N GLY A 111 28.56 18.17 -12.45
CA GLY A 111 27.54 19.16 -12.82
C GLY A 111 26.24 18.56 -13.37
N ALA A 112 26.10 17.23 -13.46
CA ALA A 112 24.86 16.60 -13.88
C ALA A 112 23.73 16.82 -12.86
N GLN A 113 22.56 17.24 -13.34
CA GLN A 113 21.35 17.30 -12.53
C GLN A 113 20.75 15.90 -12.40
N VAL A 114 20.66 15.41 -11.17
CA VAL A 114 20.15 14.08 -10.85
C VAL A 114 19.01 14.15 -9.85
N MET A 115 18.19 13.11 -9.84
CA MET A 115 17.09 12.95 -8.89
C MET A 115 17.21 11.59 -8.21
N PHE A 116 16.99 11.58 -6.90
CA PHE A 116 16.92 10.36 -6.12
C PHE A 116 15.63 9.58 -6.45
N ILE A 117 15.75 8.28 -6.69
CA ILE A 117 14.60 7.40 -7.05
C ILE A 117 14.19 6.44 -5.93
N LYS A 118 14.83 6.54 -4.76
CA LYS A 118 14.53 5.76 -3.55
C LYS A 118 14.56 6.69 -2.33
N ASN A 119 13.87 6.30 -1.26
CA ASN A 119 13.98 7.00 0.02
C ASN A 119 15.19 6.46 0.79
N ASP A 120 15.93 7.36 1.47
CA ASP A 120 16.98 6.94 2.38
C ASP A 120 16.37 6.17 3.55
N LEU A 121 16.78 4.91 3.72
CA LEU A 121 16.31 4.01 4.79
C LEU A 121 17.16 4.11 6.05
N ALA A 122 18.18 4.99 6.08
CA ALA A 122 19.02 5.18 7.25
C ALA A 122 18.19 5.60 8.49
N ASP A 123 18.31 4.83 9.58
CA ASP A 123 17.59 5.05 10.84
C ASP A 123 17.93 6.40 11.52
N LYS A 124 19.07 7.01 11.18
CA LYS A 124 19.55 8.28 11.74
C LYS A 124 19.74 9.31 10.64
N GLY A 125 18.68 10.05 10.36
CA GLY A 125 18.67 11.19 9.43
C GLY A 125 18.46 10.76 7.99
N LYS A 126 17.22 10.89 7.50
CA LYS A 126 16.90 10.67 6.08
C LYS A 126 17.52 11.79 5.26
N ARG A 127 18.62 11.51 4.55
CA ARG A 127 19.37 12.54 3.79
C ARG A 127 18.65 12.92 2.50
N TYR A 128 17.95 11.95 1.88
CA TYR A 128 17.21 12.16 0.66
C TYR A 128 15.90 11.37 0.63
N PHE A 129 15.00 11.78 -0.26
CA PHE A 129 13.72 11.14 -0.52
C PHE A 129 13.53 10.98 -2.03
N ASN A 130 12.65 10.07 -2.43
CA ASN A 130 12.31 9.86 -3.84
C ASN A 130 11.73 11.14 -4.44
N GLY A 131 12.40 11.69 -5.45
CA GLY A 131 12.07 12.98 -6.08
C GLY A 131 12.99 14.14 -5.70
N LYS A 132 13.86 13.98 -4.69
CA LYS A 132 14.83 15.04 -4.32
C LYS A 132 15.82 15.25 -5.46
N ILE A 133 16.01 16.51 -5.87
CA ILE A 133 16.91 16.90 -6.96
C ILE A 133 18.22 17.43 -6.38
N GLY A 134 19.34 17.06 -7.00
CA GLY A 134 20.65 17.59 -6.68
C GLY A 134 21.56 17.63 -7.90
N VAL A 135 22.76 18.16 -7.70
CA VAL A 135 23.80 18.29 -8.71
C VAL A 135 24.99 17.44 -8.29
N VAL A 136 25.50 16.63 -9.21
CA VAL A 136 26.70 15.83 -8.99
C VAL A 136 27.92 16.75 -8.82
N THR A 137 28.61 16.64 -7.69
CA THR A 137 29.81 17.43 -7.38
C THR A 137 31.11 16.64 -7.52
N GLU A 138 31.05 15.32 -7.29
CA GLU A 138 32.22 14.43 -7.36
C GLU A 138 31.82 13.06 -7.91
N LEU A 139 32.71 12.48 -8.73
CA LEU A 139 32.56 11.17 -9.34
C LEU A 139 33.89 10.41 -9.25
N GLU A 140 33.84 9.20 -8.72
CA GLU A 140 34.95 8.23 -8.77
C GLU A 140 34.40 6.86 -9.18
N LYS A 141 35.26 5.84 -9.24
CA LYS A 141 34.85 4.49 -9.68
C LYS A 141 33.67 3.92 -8.87
N ASP A 142 33.67 4.12 -7.56
CA ASP A 142 32.69 3.55 -6.63
C ASP A 142 32.03 4.60 -5.72
N LYS A 143 32.16 5.90 -6.05
CA LYS A 143 31.71 7.02 -5.22
C LYS A 143 31.02 8.09 -6.05
N ILE A 144 29.86 8.56 -5.57
CA ILE A 144 29.11 9.67 -6.16
C ILE A 144 28.72 10.64 -5.03
N LEU A 145 29.12 11.91 -5.14
CA LEU A 145 28.63 12.97 -4.27
C LEU A 145 27.60 13.84 -4.99
N VAL A 146 26.46 14.07 -4.33
CA VAL A 146 25.37 14.90 -4.85
C VAL A 146 25.08 16.03 -3.87
N GLN A 147 25.23 17.28 -4.33
CA GLN A 147 24.83 18.46 -3.59
C GLN A 147 23.36 18.78 -3.87
N CYS A 148 22.53 18.77 -2.82
CA CYS A 148 21.15 19.25 -2.92
C CYS A 148 21.08 20.71 -2.47
N LYS A 149 20.11 21.47 -3.00
CA LYS A 149 20.00 22.92 -2.76
C LYS A 149 19.81 23.29 -1.28
N ASP A 150 19.07 22.47 -0.54
CA ASP A 150 18.67 22.75 0.85
C ASP A 150 19.56 22.05 1.89
N ASP A 151 20.55 21.27 1.45
CA ASP A 151 21.44 20.54 2.35
C ASP A 151 22.78 21.28 2.49
N PRO A 152 23.33 21.38 3.71
CA PRO A 152 24.64 22.02 3.92
C PRO A 152 25.79 21.19 3.33
N ASP A 153 25.65 19.86 3.36
CA ASP A 153 26.69 18.92 2.97
C ASP A 153 26.26 18.11 1.75
N ALA A 154 27.22 17.75 0.90
CA ALA A 154 26.99 16.83 -0.20
C ALA A 154 26.68 15.42 0.32
N ILE A 155 25.72 14.75 -0.32
CA ILE A 155 25.32 13.39 0.03
C ILE A 155 26.20 12.41 -0.72
N GLU A 156 26.92 11.57 0.02
CA GLU A 156 27.53 10.37 -0.55
C GLU A 156 26.47 9.31 -0.80
N VAL A 157 26.35 8.92 -2.07
CA VAL A 157 25.32 8.00 -2.56
C VAL A 157 25.91 6.61 -2.69
N SER A 158 25.29 5.65 -2.02
CA SER A 158 25.64 4.23 -2.12
C SER A 158 24.67 3.50 -3.08
N LYS A 159 25.08 2.32 -3.57
CA LYS A 159 24.18 1.44 -4.32
C LYS A 159 23.05 0.95 -3.42
N GLU A 160 21.87 0.87 -3.99
CA GLU A 160 20.66 0.37 -3.35
C GLU A 160 20.21 -0.90 -4.07
N LYS A 161 19.63 -1.84 -3.31
CA LYS A 161 19.08 -3.10 -3.84
C LYS A 161 17.55 -3.00 -3.97
N TRP A 162 17.03 -3.54 -5.06
CA TRP A 162 15.61 -3.80 -5.31
C TRP A 162 15.40 -5.30 -5.55
N GLU A 163 14.30 -5.85 -5.05
CA GLU A 163 14.03 -7.28 -5.08
C GLU A 163 12.76 -7.58 -5.89
N ASN A 164 12.83 -8.63 -6.71
CA ASN A 164 11.67 -9.17 -7.42
C ASN A 164 11.07 -10.31 -6.57
N ILE A 165 9.96 -10.03 -5.90
CA ILE A 165 9.34 -10.94 -4.93
C ILE A 165 8.10 -11.61 -5.54
N ARG A 166 8.03 -12.94 -5.44
CA ARG A 166 6.83 -13.70 -5.75
C ARG A 166 6.11 -14.09 -4.47
N TYR A 167 4.83 -13.76 -4.42
CA TYR A 167 3.95 -14.14 -3.32
C TYR A 167 3.24 -15.46 -3.67
N THR A 168 3.35 -16.45 -2.78
CA THR A 168 2.68 -17.75 -2.90
C THR A 168 1.72 -17.93 -1.74
N LEU A 169 0.46 -18.26 -2.05
CA LEU A 169 -0.57 -18.54 -1.02
C LEU A 169 -0.69 -20.04 -0.83
N ASP A 170 -0.36 -20.52 0.36
CA ASP A 170 -0.70 -21.87 0.76
C ASP A 170 -2.22 -21.94 1.02
N ARG A 171 -2.92 -22.73 0.18
CA ARG A 171 -4.39 -22.86 0.25
C ARG A 171 -4.87 -23.57 1.53
N THR A 172 -4.00 -24.33 2.18
CA THR A 172 -4.31 -25.08 3.39
C THR A 172 -4.14 -24.20 4.63
N THR A 173 -2.99 -23.53 4.75
CA THR A 173 -2.69 -22.69 5.92
C THR A 173 -3.21 -21.25 5.78
N ARG A 174 -3.57 -20.82 4.56
CA ARG A 174 -3.87 -19.42 4.18
C ARG A 174 -2.71 -18.45 4.47
N ASN A 175 -1.50 -18.97 4.64
CA ASN A 175 -0.32 -18.16 4.81
C ASN A 175 0.23 -17.74 3.44
N VAL A 176 0.71 -16.51 3.38
CA VAL A 176 1.43 -15.98 2.22
C VAL A 176 2.93 -16.13 2.51
N SER A 177 3.63 -16.83 1.63
CA SER A 177 5.09 -16.88 1.60
C SER A 177 5.64 -15.94 0.53
N GLU A 178 6.85 -15.43 0.78
CA GLU A 178 7.57 -14.51 -0.10
C GLU A 178 8.84 -15.20 -0.60
N ASP A 179 8.98 -15.31 -1.92
CA ASP A 179 10.16 -15.87 -2.57
C ASP A 179 10.86 -14.76 -3.37
N VAL A 180 12.10 -14.41 -2.99
CA VAL A 180 12.94 -13.47 -3.75
C VAL A 180 13.49 -14.21 -4.98
N LEU A 181 12.96 -13.88 -6.16
CA LEU A 181 13.35 -14.51 -7.42
C LEU A 181 14.64 -13.94 -8.00
N GLY A 182 14.91 -12.67 -7.72
CA GLY A 182 16.06 -11.95 -8.24
C GLY A 182 16.19 -10.56 -7.62
N SER A 183 17.29 -9.90 -7.93
CA SER A 183 17.59 -8.56 -7.43
C SER A 183 18.30 -7.70 -8.45
N PHE A 184 18.12 -6.39 -8.30
CA PHE A 184 18.75 -5.34 -9.08
C PHE A 184 19.42 -4.37 -8.12
N SER A 185 20.71 -4.12 -8.27
CA SER A 185 21.49 -3.22 -7.41
C SER A 185 22.15 -2.11 -8.22
N GLN A 186 21.87 -0.85 -7.88
CA GLN A 186 22.36 0.33 -8.59
C GLN A 186 22.32 1.56 -7.69
N TYR A 187 23.08 2.61 -8.01
CA TYR A 187 22.91 3.92 -7.37
C TYR A 187 21.46 4.43 -7.59
N PRO A 188 20.75 4.89 -6.55
CA PRO A 188 19.36 5.34 -6.63
C PRO A 188 19.25 6.74 -7.25
N LEU A 189 19.88 6.96 -8.40
CA LEU A 189 19.94 8.22 -9.12
C LEU A 189 19.46 8.05 -10.57
N ARG A 190 18.87 9.11 -11.12
CA ARG A 190 18.57 9.25 -12.54
C ARG A 190 18.81 10.69 -12.98
N LEU A 191 19.19 10.91 -14.25
CA LEU A 191 19.25 12.25 -14.85
C LEU A 191 17.88 12.95 -14.78
N ALA A 192 17.90 14.22 -14.39
CA ALA A 192 16.69 14.91 -13.96
C ALA A 192 16.48 16.29 -14.57
N TRP A 193 17.04 16.58 -15.75
CA TRP A 193 16.64 17.77 -16.50
C TRP A 193 15.22 17.61 -17.05
N ALA A 194 14.87 16.39 -17.48
CA ALA A 194 13.53 16.04 -17.92
C ALA A 194 13.07 14.68 -17.41
N ILE A 195 11.78 14.57 -17.12
CA ILE A 195 11.09 13.34 -16.76
C ILE A 195 9.71 13.29 -17.42
N THR A 196 9.17 12.09 -17.60
CA THR A 196 7.78 12.00 -18.05
C THR A 196 6.79 12.27 -16.94
N ILE A 197 5.63 12.81 -17.29
CA ILE A 197 4.51 13.04 -16.37
C ILE A 197 4.10 11.74 -15.66
N HIS A 198 4.17 10.59 -16.34
CA HIS A 198 3.93 9.30 -15.72
C HIS A 198 4.96 8.95 -14.63
N LYS A 199 6.25 9.16 -14.91
CA LYS A 199 7.32 8.89 -13.95
C LYS A 199 7.40 9.92 -12.82
N SER A 200 6.75 11.08 -12.96
CA SER A 200 6.61 12.05 -11.87
C SER A 200 5.44 11.79 -10.92
N GLN A 201 4.59 10.80 -11.21
CA GLN A 201 3.44 10.48 -10.36
C GLN A 201 3.90 10.12 -8.93
N GLY A 202 3.31 10.78 -7.95
CA GLY A 202 3.70 10.65 -6.53
C GLY A 202 4.80 11.62 -6.09
N LEU A 203 5.62 12.14 -7.02
CA LEU A 203 6.69 13.08 -6.70
C LEU A 203 6.18 14.49 -6.44
N THR A 204 7.01 15.31 -5.80
CA THR A 204 6.74 16.71 -5.48
C THR A 204 7.93 17.55 -5.93
N PHE A 205 7.67 18.66 -6.60
CA PHE A 205 8.70 19.59 -7.07
C PHE A 205 8.36 21.01 -6.65
N ASP A 206 9.37 21.78 -6.26
CA ASP A 206 9.19 23.21 -5.99
C ASP A 206 9.15 24.04 -7.26
N LYS A 207 9.95 23.63 -8.26
CA LYS A 207 10.06 24.30 -9.56
C LYS A 207 9.97 23.27 -10.68
N ALA A 208 9.00 23.42 -11.58
CA ALA A 208 8.85 22.52 -12.71
C ALA A 208 8.36 23.26 -13.96
N ILE A 209 8.91 22.85 -15.10
CA ILE A 209 8.47 23.28 -16.42
C ILE A 209 7.55 22.19 -16.95
N ILE A 210 6.36 22.54 -17.44
CA ILE A 210 5.34 21.59 -17.87
C ILE A 210 5.14 21.72 -19.38
N ASP A 211 5.43 20.62 -20.06
CA ASP A 211 5.18 20.41 -21.48
C ASP A 211 4.08 19.36 -21.66
N ALA A 212 2.84 19.82 -21.49
CA ALA A 212 1.63 19.00 -21.50
C ALA A 212 0.69 19.31 -22.68
N GLY A 213 1.11 20.11 -23.66
CA GLY A 213 0.28 20.50 -24.81
C GLY A 213 -0.08 19.33 -25.72
N LYS A 214 0.71 18.25 -25.69
CA LYS A 214 0.45 16.97 -26.37
C LYS A 214 -0.08 15.88 -25.42
N ALA A 215 -0.70 16.26 -24.30
CA ALA A 215 -1.31 15.30 -23.39
C ALA A 215 -2.40 14.50 -24.11
N PHE A 216 -2.35 13.17 -23.99
CA PHE A 216 -3.22 12.25 -24.71
C PHE A 216 -4.10 11.40 -23.77
N ALA A 217 -3.76 11.35 -22.48
CA ALA A 217 -4.48 10.57 -21.48
C ALA A 217 -5.32 11.48 -20.56
N PRO A 218 -6.58 11.10 -20.23
CA PRO A 218 -7.39 11.83 -19.26
C PRO A 218 -6.66 12.02 -17.93
N GLY A 219 -6.72 13.24 -17.37
CA GLY A 219 -6.08 13.56 -16.10
C GLY A 219 -4.54 13.71 -16.15
N GLN A 220 -3.88 13.47 -17.29
CA GLN A 220 -2.42 13.60 -17.40
C GLN A 220 -1.96 15.03 -17.10
N VAL A 221 -2.69 16.04 -17.57
CA VAL A 221 -2.41 17.45 -17.26
C VAL A 221 -2.56 17.72 -15.76
N TYR A 222 -3.61 17.20 -15.12
CA TYR A 222 -3.78 17.31 -13.67
C TYR A 222 -2.59 16.70 -12.91
N VAL A 223 -2.11 15.52 -13.33
CA VAL A 223 -0.93 14.89 -12.72
C VAL A 223 0.28 15.83 -12.81
N ALA A 224 0.54 16.40 -13.99
CA ALA A 224 1.65 17.34 -14.20
C ALA A 224 1.55 18.59 -13.32
N LEU A 225 0.41 19.29 -13.35
CA LEU A 225 0.19 20.52 -12.58
C LEU A 225 0.28 20.25 -11.08
N SER A 226 -0.28 19.13 -10.60
CA SER A 226 -0.30 18.77 -9.17
C SER A 226 1.05 18.34 -8.60
N ARG A 227 2.12 18.28 -9.40
CA ARG A 227 3.48 18.01 -8.90
C ARG A 227 4.11 19.23 -8.22
N CYS A 228 3.73 20.44 -8.65
CA CYS A 228 4.27 21.68 -8.10
C CYS A 228 3.72 21.97 -6.70
N THR A 229 4.54 22.51 -5.80
CA THR A 229 4.11 22.95 -4.46
C THR A 229 3.36 24.28 -4.48
N ASN A 230 3.64 25.15 -5.45
CA ASN A 230 3.02 26.47 -5.60
C ASN A 230 2.90 26.86 -7.08
N LEU A 231 2.07 27.87 -7.40
CA LEU A 231 1.84 28.30 -8.77
C LEU A 231 3.04 29.08 -9.36
N GLN A 232 3.84 29.72 -8.51
CA GLN A 232 4.99 30.53 -8.95
C GLN A 232 6.18 29.69 -9.43
N GLY A 233 6.35 28.48 -8.91
CA GLY A 233 7.35 27.52 -9.36
C GLY A 233 6.94 26.75 -10.62
N LEU A 234 5.69 26.92 -11.07
CA LEU A 234 5.16 26.31 -12.28
C LEU A 234 5.40 27.21 -13.49
N VAL A 235 5.97 26.63 -14.55
CA VAL A 235 6.10 27.29 -15.86
C VAL A 235 5.51 26.37 -16.93
N LEU A 236 4.74 26.91 -17.86
CA LEU A 236 4.21 26.14 -18.98
C LEU A 236 5.08 26.39 -20.23
N HIS A 237 5.69 25.33 -20.75
CA HIS A 237 6.43 25.38 -22.02
C HIS A 237 5.48 25.33 -23.24
N SER A 238 4.32 24.70 -23.06
CA SER A 238 3.29 24.54 -24.10
C SER A 238 1.95 25.07 -23.60
N LYS A 239 1.16 25.73 -24.46
CA LYS A 239 -0.23 26.07 -24.12
C LYS A 239 -1.04 24.79 -23.90
N ILE A 240 -1.81 24.79 -22.82
CA ILE A 240 -2.72 23.68 -22.50
C ILE A 240 -4.08 24.00 -23.12
N GLN A 241 -4.55 23.13 -24.00
CA GLN A 241 -5.88 23.22 -24.58
C GLN A 241 -6.95 22.77 -23.59
N GLN A 242 -8.14 23.37 -23.64
CA GLN A 242 -9.21 23.06 -22.68
C GLN A 242 -9.62 21.58 -22.71
N HIS A 243 -9.63 20.94 -23.90
CA HIS A 243 -9.97 19.52 -24.03
C HIS A 243 -8.97 18.59 -23.32
N ALA A 244 -7.69 19.00 -23.20
CA ALA A 244 -6.65 18.22 -22.53
C ALA A 244 -6.77 18.28 -20.99
N LEU A 245 -7.57 19.22 -20.46
CA LEU A 245 -7.85 19.34 -19.02
C LEU A 245 -8.98 18.41 -18.56
N LEU A 246 -9.64 17.72 -19.49
CA LEU A 246 -10.76 16.84 -19.17
C LEU A 246 -10.27 15.53 -18.53
N THR A 247 -10.95 15.14 -17.48
CA THR A 247 -10.89 13.85 -16.80
C THR A 247 -12.08 12.99 -17.24
N ASP A 248 -11.96 11.66 -17.13
CA ASP A 248 -13.03 10.72 -17.47
C ASP A 248 -14.31 11.00 -16.65
N SER A 249 -15.44 11.20 -17.33
CA SER A 249 -16.73 11.53 -16.71
C SER A 249 -17.24 10.43 -15.78
N ARG A 250 -16.88 9.17 -16.02
CA ARG A 250 -17.23 8.03 -15.15
C ARG A 250 -16.58 8.17 -13.78
N ILE A 251 -15.35 8.68 -13.73
CA ILE A 251 -14.63 8.96 -12.49
C ILE A 251 -15.30 10.11 -11.75
N VAL A 252 -15.66 11.19 -12.45
CA VAL A 252 -16.35 12.35 -11.86
C VAL A 252 -17.73 11.95 -11.31
N GLN A 253 -18.45 11.04 -11.98
CA GLN A 253 -19.71 10.53 -11.49
C GLN A 253 -19.51 9.62 -10.27
N PHE A 254 -18.48 8.78 -10.27
CA PHE A 254 -18.15 7.93 -9.13
C PHE A 254 -17.78 8.76 -7.89
N THR A 255 -17.00 9.83 -8.04
CA THR A 255 -16.63 10.70 -6.91
C THR A 255 -17.82 11.45 -6.31
N LYS A 256 -18.92 11.63 -7.05
CA LYS A 256 -20.16 12.20 -6.49
C LYS A 256 -20.92 11.26 -5.56
N ASN A 257 -20.58 9.97 -5.54
CA ASN A 257 -21.21 8.97 -4.67
C ASN A 257 -20.56 8.89 -3.27
N ILE A 258 -19.75 9.88 -2.87
CA ILE A 258 -19.17 9.94 -1.52
C ILE A 258 -20.28 10.07 -0.50
N LEU A 259 -20.30 9.15 0.47
CA LEU A 259 -21.17 9.28 1.62
C LEU A 259 -20.71 10.44 2.51
N PRO A 260 -21.63 11.26 3.04
CA PRO A 260 -21.30 12.27 4.03
C PRO A 260 -20.53 11.67 5.21
N LEU A 261 -19.62 12.44 5.81
CA LEU A 261 -18.78 11.99 6.92
C LEU A 261 -19.61 11.42 8.09
N ASP A 262 -20.78 11.99 8.34
CA ASP A 262 -21.66 11.53 9.42
C ASP A 262 -22.29 10.16 9.12
N ASP A 263 -22.55 9.85 7.85
CA ASP A 263 -23.04 8.54 7.45
C ASP A 263 -21.92 7.51 7.48
N LEU A 264 -20.71 7.86 7.06
CA LEU A 264 -19.51 7.03 7.23
C LEU A 264 -19.24 6.70 8.70
N LYS A 265 -19.43 7.65 9.63
CA LYS A 265 -19.29 7.40 11.07
C LYS A 265 -20.34 6.42 11.60
N LYS A 266 -21.58 6.49 11.11
CA LYS A 266 -22.64 5.54 11.48
C LYS A 266 -22.33 4.15 10.95
N GLU A 267 -21.90 4.06 9.69
CA GLU A 267 -21.50 2.82 9.06
C GLU A 267 -20.33 2.17 9.80
N LEU A 268 -19.30 2.95 10.17
CA LEU A 268 -18.19 2.47 10.99
C LEU A 268 -18.66 1.94 12.34
N ALA A 269 -19.53 2.66 13.05
CA ALA A 269 -20.04 2.22 14.35
C ALA A 269 -20.83 0.91 14.23
N GLN A 270 -21.63 0.76 13.17
CA GLN A 270 -22.38 -0.46 12.89
C GLN A 270 -21.45 -1.62 12.52
N ALA A 271 -20.48 -1.40 11.63
CA ALA A 271 -19.50 -2.39 11.24
C ALA A 271 -18.62 -2.86 12.42
N GLN A 272 -18.24 -1.95 13.32
CA GLN A 272 -17.53 -2.29 14.56
C GLN A 272 -18.37 -3.22 15.46
N LYS A 273 -19.65 -2.88 15.65
CA LYS A 273 -20.60 -3.69 16.41
C LYS A 273 -20.77 -5.08 15.79
N ASP A 274 -20.96 -5.15 14.48
CA ASP A 274 -21.16 -6.42 13.77
C ASP A 274 -19.89 -7.28 13.79
N TYR A 275 -18.72 -6.66 13.65
CA TYR A 275 -17.43 -7.33 13.79
C TYR A 275 -17.23 -7.89 15.20
N GLN A 276 -17.46 -7.09 16.24
CA GLN A 276 -17.40 -7.55 17.63
C GLN A 276 -18.35 -8.74 17.87
N GLN A 277 -19.60 -8.65 17.38
CA GLN A 277 -20.57 -9.74 17.50
C GLN A 277 -20.06 -11.01 16.81
N LYS A 278 -19.58 -10.88 15.56
CA LYS A 278 -19.05 -12.00 14.79
C LYS A 278 -17.88 -12.68 15.50
N VAL A 279 -16.92 -11.90 16.01
CA VAL A 279 -15.76 -12.42 16.75
C VAL A 279 -16.23 -13.21 17.97
N LEU A 280 -17.15 -12.66 18.76
CA LEU A 280 -17.67 -13.33 19.96
C LEU A 280 -18.46 -14.60 19.61
N LEU A 281 -19.36 -14.55 18.63
CA LEU A 281 -20.08 -15.74 18.17
C LEU A 281 -19.13 -16.83 17.66
N THR A 282 -18.03 -16.45 17.03
CA THR A 282 -17.01 -17.41 16.56
C THR A 282 -16.22 -17.98 17.73
N LEU A 283 -15.91 -17.16 18.75
CA LEU A 283 -15.15 -17.57 19.93
C LEU A 283 -15.88 -18.63 20.77
N PHE A 284 -17.22 -18.55 20.83
CA PHE A 284 -18.05 -19.49 21.57
C PHE A 284 -18.65 -20.59 20.66
N ASP A 285 -18.09 -20.84 19.47
CA ASP A 285 -18.53 -21.93 18.59
C ASP A 285 -17.61 -23.16 18.71
N PHE A 286 -18.17 -24.29 19.15
CA PHE A 286 -17.46 -25.55 19.34
C PHE A 286 -17.75 -26.58 18.25
N ALA A 287 -18.43 -26.19 17.16
CA ALA A 287 -18.72 -27.08 16.04
C ALA A 287 -17.47 -27.73 15.43
N LYS A 288 -16.37 -26.97 15.32
CA LYS A 288 -15.10 -27.50 14.77
C LYS A 288 -14.45 -28.56 15.68
N PRO A 289 -14.23 -28.31 16.99
CA PRO A 289 -13.81 -29.37 17.92
C PRO A 289 -14.70 -30.61 17.90
N ILE A 290 -16.03 -30.45 17.84
CA ILE A 290 -16.98 -31.56 17.73
C ILE A 290 -16.74 -32.38 16.46
N ALA A 291 -16.57 -31.71 15.31
CA ALA A 291 -16.26 -32.38 14.05
C ALA A 291 -14.96 -33.19 14.15
N SER A 292 -13.90 -32.62 14.74
CA SER A 292 -12.62 -33.31 14.92
C SER A 292 -12.73 -34.55 15.82
N ILE A 293 -13.53 -34.51 16.90
CA ILE A 293 -13.74 -35.71 17.73
C ILE A 293 -14.59 -36.76 17.01
N LYS A 294 -15.57 -36.36 16.20
CA LYS A 294 -16.33 -37.33 15.36
C LYS A 294 -15.44 -38.00 14.32
N GLU A 295 -14.52 -37.26 13.71
CA GLU A 295 -13.51 -37.82 12.80
C GLU A 295 -12.61 -38.82 13.53
N LEU A 296 -12.16 -38.49 14.75
CA LEU A 296 -11.41 -39.40 15.60
C LEU A 296 -12.21 -40.68 15.94
N GLN A 297 -13.48 -40.55 16.33
CA GLN A 297 -14.34 -41.70 16.60
C GLN A 297 -14.50 -42.62 15.38
N ALA A 298 -14.70 -42.04 14.19
CA ALA A 298 -14.79 -42.80 12.95
C ALA A 298 -13.48 -43.56 12.67
N TYR A 299 -12.32 -42.93 12.90
CA TYR A 299 -11.02 -43.56 12.77
C TYR A 299 -10.83 -44.72 13.75
N LEU A 300 -11.14 -44.52 15.04
CA LEU A 300 -11.06 -45.56 16.06
C LEU A 300 -11.96 -46.76 15.71
N LEU A 301 -13.18 -46.51 15.21
CA LEU A 301 -14.11 -47.56 14.81
C LEU A 301 -13.62 -48.34 13.59
N GLN A 302 -13.02 -47.66 12.60
CA GLN A 302 -12.43 -48.30 11.43
C GLN A 302 -11.27 -49.23 11.82
N HIS A 303 -10.52 -48.86 12.85
CA HIS A 303 -9.33 -49.59 13.33
C HIS A 303 -9.56 -50.28 14.67
N LYS A 304 -10.79 -50.76 14.93
CA LYS A 304 -11.22 -51.25 16.26
C LYS A 304 -10.32 -52.31 16.90
N THR A 305 -9.73 -53.19 16.10
CA THR A 305 -8.85 -54.26 16.59
C THR A 305 -7.48 -53.78 17.05
N SER A 306 -7.09 -52.57 16.65
CA SER A 306 -5.77 -52.00 16.95
C SER A 306 -5.74 -51.14 18.21
N PHE A 307 -6.87 -50.92 18.87
CA PHE A 307 -6.96 -50.05 20.06
C PHE A 307 -7.65 -50.76 21.22
N ASN A 308 -7.29 -50.38 22.46
CA ASN A 308 -7.95 -50.86 23.68
C ASN A 308 -9.41 -50.35 23.78
N ALA A 309 -10.28 -51.08 24.48
CA ALA A 309 -11.71 -50.76 24.59
C ALA A 309 -11.98 -49.39 25.27
N ASP A 310 -11.12 -48.96 26.20
CA ASP A 310 -11.33 -47.75 26.99
C ASP A 310 -11.26 -46.47 26.15
N VAL A 311 -10.53 -46.48 25.02
CA VAL A 311 -10.44 -45.30 24.13
C VAL A 311 -11.78 -44.95 23.50
N PHE A 312 -12.65 -45.94 23.27
CA PHE A 312 -13.97 -45.72 22.70
C PHE A 312 -14.90 -45.03 23.70
N VAL A 313 -14.84 -45.45 24.98
CA VAL A 313 -15.60 -44.84 26.07
C VAL A 313 -15.13 -43.40 26.28
N TRP A 314 -13.81 -43.18 26.36
CA TRP A 314 -13.23 -41.85 26.49
C TRP A 314 -13.63 -40.91 25.33
N ALA A 315 -13.60 -41.38 24.08
CA ALA A 315 -13.97 -40.56 22.93
C ALA A 315 -15.46 -40.18 22.94
N ASP A 316 -16.34 -41.08 23.40
CA ASP A 316 -17.78 -40.81 23.57
C ASP A 316 -18.08 -39.82 24.69
N GLU A 317 -17.40 -39.96 25.83
CA GLU A 317 -17.49 -39.01 26.95
C GLU A 317 -17.01 -37.62 26.55
N LEU A 318 -15.89 -37.54 25.81
CA LEU A 318 -15.33 -36.29 25.32
C LEU A 318 -16.27 -35.60 24.32
N LEU A 319 -16.87 -36.37 23.41
CA LEU A 319 -17.88 -35.84 22.48
C LEU A 319 -19.11 -35.33 23.23
N THR A 320 -19.63 -36.11 24.18
CA THR A 320 -20.79 -35.74 25.00
C THR A 320 -20.55 -34.45 25.78
N LYS A 321 -19.35 -34.29 26.33
CA LYS A 321 -18.94 -33.07 27.03
C LYS A 321 -18.93 -31.87 26.08
N LEU A 322 -18.29 -32.00 24.92
CA LEU A 322 -18.27 -30.93 23.90
C LEU A 322 -19.67 -30.56 23.39
N GLN A 323 -20.56 -31.54 23.18
CA GLN A 323 -21.95 -31.30 22.78
C GLN A 323 -22.75 -30.56 23.85
N THR A 324 -22.49 -30.83 25.13
CA THR A 324 -23.09 -30.12 26.26
C THR A 324 -22.63 -28.65 26.28
N VAL A 325 -21.34 -28.42 26.07
CA VAL A 325 -20.77 -27.06 25.94
C VAL A 325 -21.37 -26.33 24.74
N GLN A 326 -21.46 -26.98 23.58
CA GLN A 326 -22.08 -26.42 22.36
C GLN A 326 -23.55 -26.05 22.56
N THR A 327 -24.33 -26.91 23.23
CA THR A 327 -25.74 -26.61 23.53
C THR A 327 -25.88 -25.35 24.40
N THR A 328 -24.94 -25.15 25.32
CA THR A 328 -24.88 -23.94 26.15
C THR A 328 -24.42 -22.73 25.34
N ALA A 329 -23.46 -22.90 24.43
CA ALA A 329 -23.03 -21.89 23.48
C ALA A 329 -24.16 -21.41 22.56
N GLU A 330 -25.01 -22.30 22.03
CA GLU A 330 -26.13 -21.92 21.17
C GLU A 330 -27.18 -21.07 21.89
N LYS A 331 -27.47 -21.41 23.17
CA LYS A 331 -28.30 -20.58 24.05
C LYS A 331 -27.64 -19.22 24.31
N PHE A 332 -26.32 -19.23 24.55
CA PHE A 332 -25.54 -18.02 24.74
C PHE A 332 -25.50 -17.14 23.48
N HIS A 333 -25.39 -17.72 22.28
CA HIS A 333 -25.41 -17.02 20.99
C HIS A 333 -26.75 -16.29 20.78
N THR A 334 -27.87 -16.95 21.08
CA THR A 334 -29.19 -16.33 21.01
C THR A 334 -29.29 -15.13 21.95
N GLN A 335 -28.81 -15.28 23.19
CA GLN A 335 -28.78 -14.19 24.15
C GLN A 335 -27.84 -13.05 23.72
N LEU A 336 -26.66 -13.39 23.20
CA LEU A 336 -25.66 -12.44 22.75
C LEU A 336 -26.20 -11.59 21.60
N LYS A 337 -26.84 -12.22 20.61
CA LYS A 337 -27.51 -11.52 19.50
C LYS A 337 -28.56 -10.53 20.01
N PHE A 338 -29.35 -10.95 21.00
CA PHE A 338 -30.36 -10.10 21.62
C PHE A 338 -29.76 -8.90 22.37
N LEU A 339 -28.71 -9.11 23.17
CA LEU A 339 -28.03 -8.03 23.89
C LEU A 339 -27.37 -7.04 22.93
N PHE A 340 -26.73 -7.52 21.87
CA PHE A 340 -26.18 -6.69 20.81
C PHE A 340 -27.25 -5.88 20.10
N ALA A 341 -28.44 -6.43 19.86
CA ALA A 341 -29.54 -5.70 19.23
C ALA A 341 -29.99 -4.47 20.06
N LYS A 342 -29.83 -4.50 21.39
CA LYS A 342 -30.24 -3.42 22.31
C LYS A 342 -29.20 -2.32 22.53
N THR A 343 -27.98 -2.48 22.03
CA THR A 343 -26.90 -1.51 22.26
C THR A 343 -26.29 -1.02 20.95
N THR A 344 -25.88 0.24 20.94
CA THR A 344 -25.09 0.84 19.87
C THR A 344 -23.60 0.78 20.14
N LYS A 345 -23.20 0.59 21.41
CA LYS A 345 -21.80 0.50 21.88
C LYS A 345 -21.64 -0.70 22.80
N PRO A 346 -21.39 -1.89 22.24
CA PRO A 346 -21.26 -3.14 23.02
C PRO A 346 -20.21 -3.05 24.15
N GLU A 347 -19.12 -2.33 23.92
CA GLU A 347 -18.02 -2.15 24.88
C GLU A 347 -18.39 -1.29 26.10
N LYS A 348 -19.45 -0.47 26.00
CA LYS A 348 -19.94 0.38 27.10
C LYS A 348 -21.19 -0.16 27.77
N ASN A 349 -21.72 -1.29 27.30
CA ASN A 349 -22.95 -1.85 27.84
C ASN A 349 -22.63 -2.77 29.03
N ASN A 350 -22.91 -2.32 30.25
CA ASN A 350 -22.58 -3.04 31.48
C ASN A 350 -23.22 -4.44 31.54
N GLU A 351 -24.48 -4.58 31.14
CA GLU A 351 -25.20 -5.86 31.14
C GLU A 351 -24.50 -6.89 30.23
N LEU A 352 -24.12 -6.45 29.02
CA LEU A 352 -23.39 -7.27 28.08
C LEU A 352 -21.98 -7.62 28.59
N GLN A 353 -21.24 -6.66 29.15
CA GLN A 353 -19.90 -6.90 29.69
C GLN A 353 -19.94 -7.89 30.87
N GLU A 354 -20.87 -7.73 31.80
CA GLU A 354 -21.05 -8.66 32.92
C GLU A 354 -21.39 -10.06 32.41
N ARG A 355 -22.28 -10.15 31.41
CA ARG A 355 -22.67 -11.42 30.82
C ARG A 355 -21.51 -12.10 30.08
N LEU A 356 -20.70 -11.34 29.34
CA LEU A 356 -19.49 -11.83 28.67
C LEU A 356 -18.46 -12.35 29.68
N ASN A 357 -18.21 -11.63 30.77
CA ASN A 357 -17.27 -12.08 31.81
C ASN A 357 -17.72 -13.39 32.47
N LYS A 358 -19.01 -13.50 32.81
CA LYS A 358 -19.57 -14.75 33.36
C LYS A 358 -19.47 -15.91 32.36
N ALA A 359 -19.75 -15.65 31.09
CA ALA A 359 -19.60 -16.66 30.03
C ALA A 359 -18.13 -17.08 29.87
N ALA A 360 -17.20 -16.13 29.77
CA ALA A 360 -15.77 -16.41 29.65
C ALA A 360 -15.25 -17.27 30.81
N ALA A 361 -15.66 -16.99 32.05
CA ALA A 361 -15.30 -17.81 33.21
C ALA A 361 -15.85 -19.24 33.11
N TRP A 362 -17.13 -19.40 32.74
CA TRP A 362 -17.76 -20.71 32.62
C TRP A 362 -17.18 -21.53 31.45
N PHE A 363 -17.18 -20.98 30.24
CA PHE A 363 -16.62 -21.64 29.05
C PHE A 363 -15.13 -21.90 29.22
N GLY A 364 -14.37 -20.99 29.85
CA GLY A 364 -12.96 -21.20 30.14
C GLY A 364 -12.71 -22.40 31.04
N ALA A 365 -13.54 -22.60 32.08
CA ALA A 365 -13.47 -23.78 32.93
C ALA A 365 -13.82 -25.06 32.16
N GLU A 366 -14.88 -25.04 31.35
CA GLU A 366 -15.29 -26.20 30.53
C GLU A 366 -14.23 -26.58 29.49
N VAL A 367 -13.68 -25.59 28.78
CA VAL A 367 -12.60 -25.79 27.81
C VAL A 367 -11.36 -26.36 28.47
N LYS A 368 -10.97 -25.85 29.64
CA LYS A 368 -9.86 -26.41 30.41
C LYS A 368 -10.12 -27.87 30.76
N ALA A 369 -11.33 -28.19 31.21
CA ALA A 369 -11.69 -29.56 31.57
C ALA A 369 -11.81 -30.49 30.34
N VAL A 370 -12.09 -29.97 29.14
CA VAL A 370 -12.02 -30.72 27.87
C VAL A 370 -10.58 -30.98 27.47
N ILE A 371 -9.70 -29.97 27.61
CA ILE A 371 -8.26 -30.10 27.31
C ILE A 371 -7.62 -31.14 28.23
N GLU A 372 -7.88 -31.07 29.53
CA GLU A 372 -7.39 -32.05 30.51
C GLU A 372 -7.88 -33.47 30.18
N ALA A 373 -9.17 -33.63 29.86
CA ALA A 373 -9.70 -34.92 29.42
C ALA A 373 -9.03 -35.42 28.13
N THR A 374 -8.73 -34.51 27.19
CA THR A 374 -8.04 -34.85 25.95
C THR A 374 -6.62 -35.38 26.21
N GLN A 375 -5.90 -34.75 27.15
CA GLN A 375 -4.54 -35.13 27.53
C GLN A 375 -4.46 -36.46 28.29
N GLN A 376 -5.56 -36.91 28.90
CA GLN A 376 -5.67 -38.16 29.64
C GLN A 376 -6.17 -39.32 28.77
N SER A 377 -5.90 -39.30 27.46
CA SER A 377 -6.34 -40.35 26.55
C SER A 377 -5.83 -41.73 26.99
N PRO A 378 -6.70 -42.74 27.14
CA PRO A 378 -6.29 -44.09 27.51
C PRO A 378 -5.83 -44.93 26.31
N ALA A 379 -5.62 -44.31 25.15
CA ALA A 379 -5.33 -45.01 23.89
C ALA A 379 -4.02 -45.80 23.98
N VAL A 380 -4.10 -47.10 23.75
CA VAL A 380 -2.96 -48.00 23.60
C VAL A 380 -3.16 -48.79 22.30
N THR A 381 -2.11 -48.84 21.47
CA THR A 381 -2.09 -49.59 20.22
C THR A 381 -0.76 -50.35 20.07
N ASP A 382 -0.84 -51.53 19.47
CA ASP A 382 0.30 -52.38 19.09
C ASP A 382 0.69 -52.19 17.61
N SER A 383 -0.07 -51.39 16.86
CA SER A 383 0.21 -51.08 15.45
C SER A 383 1.18 -49.90 15.32
N THR A 384 2.33 -50.13 14.71
CA THR A 384 3.31 -49.08 14.38
C THR A 384 2.79 -48.05 13.37
N MET A 385 1.66 -48.32 12.72
CA MET A 385 0.99 -47.37 11.81
C MET A 385 0.07 -46.39 12.56
N HIS A 386 -0.40 -46.78 13.76
CA HIS A 386 -1.40 -46.04 14.54
C HIS A 386 -0.86 -45.46 15.85
N ALA A 387 0.33 -45.92 16.29
CA ALA A 387 1.12 -45.35 17.38
C ALA A 387 1.72 -44.00 16.96
#